data_AF-A0A4Y0BEE0-F1
#
_entry.id   AF-A0A4Y0BEE0-F1
#
_cell.length_a   1.000
_cell.length_b   1.000
_cell.length_c   1.000
_cell.angle_alpha   90.00
_cell.angle_beta   90.00
_cell.angle_gamma   90.00
#
_symmetry.space_group_name_H-M   'P 1'
#
loop_
_entity.id
_entity.type
_entity.pdbx_description
1 polymer ?
#
loop_
_entity_poly.entity_id
_entity_poly.type
_entity_poly.pdbx_seq_one_letter_code
_entity_poly.pdbx_strand_id
1 'polypeptide(L)'
;MKAFCFTLTILCAVQSILAYPRPDFAISGTISGTDKVISAAGNLNAAATAAGSGTVELTSGYNTLTTVSNALQAIGDAIVDAGTQLGSALNNLASANSGPIAMAFSGATEEIDDLTDLLNSNFDGNLDTVDETGTYITTQFADAFDVIKTTLGRLAGALNALQTKVEAARNAAGSSPSVSAAIIRSRIPAKYVNDVLAEVRNLAGNMPLVKFVIDSSLQNLDMVDTFILELEEEVNDNVERYGTSNDAFQEILSDEAGNYADILIDGVGDSVSSIIFPLYADLTEISEYPSDLSGPLGALGAALTSSLADINDAIAGSFTTYSDNVDTIFGDLAGSLGSAFCSPIEAVSEVQIANGPYADFCFAKHSPRVFAQISIAIDSFDVCFEKEVGRVINYEIVIAYISEQISYNTEDLQDNLNLCLAMPTAATKGVCLATLAPYYAAIAAQVEAHLDSVADLVDAETRASYNRLGACLITSLSATSLIADEIATDANDCEDNGPQAGS
;
A
#
# COMPACT_ATOMS: atom_id res chain seq x y z
N MET A 1 22.49 -97.15 1.78
CA MET A 1 21.76 -96.57 0.63
C MET A 1 20.61 -95.61 0.98
N LYS A 2 20.21 -95.40 2.25
CA LYS A 2 19.13 -94.44 2.61
C LYS A 2 19.59 -93.02 3.00
N ALA A 3 20.85 -92.83 3.39
CA ALA A 3 21.37 -91.51 3.78
C ALA A 3 21.79 -90.60 2.60
N PHE A 4 22.04 -91.18 1.42
CA PHE A 4 22.52 -90.43 0.24
C PHE A 4 21.39 -89.78 -0.58
N CYS A 5 20.17 -90.31 -0.48
CA CYS A 5 19.01 -89.74 -1.17
C CYS A 5 18.38 -88.54 -0.43
N PHE A 6 18.62 -88.39 0.87
CA PHE A 6 18.04 -87.31 1.69
C PHE A 6 18.89 -86.03 1.66
N THR A 7 20.21 -86.16 1.48
CA THR A 7 21.11 -85.01 1.33
C THR A 7 21.02 -84.37 -0.05
N LEU A 8 20.72 -85.15 -1.11
CA LEU A 8 20.58 -84.62 -2.47
C LEU A 8 19.25 -83.85 -2.66
N THR A 9 18.16 -84.26 -2.01
CA THR A 9 16.88 -83.53 -2.03
C THR A 9 16.91 -82.25 -1.21
N ILE A 10 17.62 -82.20 -0.09
CA ILE A 10 17.80 -80.96 0.69
C ILE A 10 18.74 -79.98 -0.03
N LEU A 11 19.79 -80.46 -0.72
CA LEU A 11 20.66 -79.58 -1.52
C LEU A 11 19.91 -79.00 -2.75
N CYS A 12 19.04 -79.79 -3.40
CA CYS A 12 18.18 -79.29 -4.48
C CYS A 12 17.07 -78.36 -3.96
N ALA A 13 16.50 -78.64 -2.77
CA ALA A 13 15.50 -77.78 -2.15
C ALA A 13 16.11 -76.43 -1.73
N VAL A 14 17.30 -76.40 -1.13
CA VAL A 14 17.98 -75.16 -0.71
C VAL A 14 18.46 -74.32 -1.89
N GLN A 15 18.82 -74.93 -3.03
CA GLN A 15 19.08 -74.18 -4.28
C GLN A 15 17.80 -73.60 -4.92
N SER A 16 16.62 -74.05 -4.50
CA SER A 16 15.33 -73.56 -5.00
C SER A 16 14.75 -72.39 -4.19
N ILE A 17 15.29 -72.07 -3.00
CA ILE A 17 14.78 -71.01 -2.09
C ILE A 17 15.61 -69.72 -2.12
N LEU A 18 16.63 -69.62 -2.98
CA LEU A 18 17.45 -68.41 -3.15
C LEU A 18 17.23 -67.69 -4.50
N ALA A 19 16.19 -68.06 -5.24
CA ALA A 19 15.67 -67.20 -6.30
C ALA A 19 14.78 -66.11 -5.66
N TYR A 20 15.36 -65.27 -4.81
CA TYR A 20 14.75 -63.96 -4.57
C TYR A 20 14.86 -63.24 -5.91
N PRO A 21 13.75 -62.90 -6.58
CA PRO A 21 13.81 -62.10 -7.79
C PRO A 21 14.47 -60.79 -7.38
N ARG A 22 15.73 -60.61 -7.78
CA ARG A 22 16.37 -59.30 -7.62
C ARG A 22 15.81 -58.42 -8.74
N PRO A 23 15.26 -57.25 -8.39
CA PRO A 23 14.83 -56.27 -9.37
C PRO A 23 16.00 -55.91 -10.29
N ASP A 24 15.86 -56.05 -11.62
CA ASP A 24 16.96 -55.88 -12.57
C ASP A 24 16.47 -55.62 -14.02
N PHE A 25 15.88 -54.44 -14.26
CA PHE A 25 15.58 -53.93 -15.62
C PHE A 25 14.82 -54.93 -16.52
N ALA A 26 13.81 -55.60 -15.96
CA ALA A 26 12.95 -56.59 -16.61
C ALA A 26 13.61 -57.91 -17.05
N ILE A 27 14.81 -58.23 -16.56
CA ILE A 27 15.42 -59.55 -16.71
C ILE A 27 15.57 -60.26 -15.36
N SER A 28 15.41 -61.59 -15.35
CA SER A 28 15.64 -62.41 -14.17
C SER A 28 17.15 -62.71 -14.03
N GLY A 29 17.91 -61.77 -13.45
CA GLY A 29 19.33 -61.94 -13.12
C GLY A 29 19.98 -60.65 -12.62
N THR A 30 21.02 -60.75 -11.79
CA THR A 30 21.58 -59.60 -11.06
C THR A 30 22.44 -58.65 -11.89
N ILE A 31 21.94 -57.43 -12.12
CA ILE A 31 22.66 -56.31 -12.71
C ILE A 31 23.29 -55.49 -11.58
N SER A 32 24.59 -55.23 -11.69
CA SER A 32 25.29 -54.41 -10.70
C SER A 32 24.88 -52.95 -10.83
N GLY A 33 24.39 -52.36 -9.74
CA GLY A 33 24.09 -50.92 -9.65
C GLY A 33 22.60 -50.57 -9.62
N THR A 34 21.70 -51.56 -9.76
CA THR A 34 20.25 -51.35 -9.75
C THR A 34 19.76 -50.63 -8.48
N ASP A 35 20.21 -51.04 -7.29
CA ASP A 35 19.88 -50.38 -6.02
C ASP A 35 20.24 -48.87 -6.01
N LYS A 36 21.33 -48.50 -6.70
CA LYS A 36 21.75 -47.09 -6.80
C LYS A 36 20.83 -46.29 -7.73
N VAL A 37 20.33 -46.90 -8.79
CA VAL A 37 19.35 -46.27 -9.69
C VAL A 37 18.02 -46.06 -8.97
N ILE A 38 17.57 -47.05 -8.19
CA ILE A 38 16.39 -46.92 -7.31
C ILE A 38 16.56 -45.76 -6.33
N SER A 39 17.70 -45.69 -5.64
CA SER A 39 17.99 -44.58 -4.73
C SER A 39 18.05 -43.22 -5.45
N ALA A 40 18.64 -43.16 -6.65
CA ALA A 40 18.69 -41.92 -7.43
C ALA A 40 17.31 -41.48 -7.92
N ALA A 41 16.44 -42.42 -8.31
CA ALA A 41 15.05 -42.15 -8.67
C ALA A 41 14.24 -41.64 -7.46
N GLY A 42 14.47 -42.21 -6.27
CA GLY A 42 13.91 -41.67 -5.02
C GLY A 42 14.39 -40.24 -4.72
N ASN A 43 15.67 -39.94 -4.97
CA ASN A 43 16.19 -38.58 -4.83
C ASN A 43 15.59 -37.62 -5.87
N LEU A 44 15.34 -38.08 -7.09
CA LEU A 44 14.63 -37.29 -8.10
C LEU A 44 13.21 -36.95 -7.64
N ASN A 45 12.46 -37.92 -7.10
CA ASN A 45 11.13 -37.65 -6.53
C ASN A 45 11.21 -36.57 -5.45
N ALA A 46 12.14 -36.71 -4.50
CA ALA A 46 12.31 -35.72 -3.43
C ALA A 46 12.69 -34.33 -3.97
N ALA A 47 13.54 -34.26 -5.00
CA ALA A 47 13.94 -33.01 -5.63
C ALA A 47 12.79 -32.35 -6.41
N ALA A 48 11.97 -33.14 -7.12
CA ALA A 48 10.78 -32.67 -7.80
C ALA A 48 9.75 -32.14 -6.79
N THR A 49 9.44 -32.90 -5.73
CA THR A 49 8.55 -32.44 -4.64
C THR A 49 9.04 -31.14 -4.00
N ALA A 50 10.35 -30.99 -3.79
CA ALA A 50 10.90 -29.77 -3.22
C ALA A 50 10.82 -28.56 -4.17
N ALA A 51 10.79 -28.79 -5.49
CA ALA A 51 10.73 -27.74 -6.50
C ALA A 51 9.39 -26.97 -6.46
N GLY A 52 8.28 -27.65 -6.21
CA GLY A 52 6.95 -27.03 -6.10
C GLY A 52 6.50 -26.74 -4.66
N SER A 53 7.39 -26.78 -3.66
CA SER A 53 6.99 -26.65 -2.25
C SER A 53 6.82 -25.21 -1.76
N GLY A 54 7.03 -24.22 -2.63
CA GLY A 54 7.00 -22.79 -2.27
C GLY A 54 5.56 -22.33 -2.03
N THR A 55 5.33 -21.62 -0.93
CA THR A 55 4.02 -21.04 -0.58
C THR A 55 4.22 -19.70 0.10
N VAL A 56 3.29 -18.77 -0.10
CA VAL A 56 3.25 -17.46 0.57
C VAL A 56 1.80 -17.14 0.93
N GLU A 57 1.59 -16.50 2.08
CA GLU A 57 0.29 -16.01 2.50
C GLU A 57 0.23 -14.50 2.22
N LEU A 58 -0.67 -14.09 1.33
CA LEU A 58 -0.80 -12.70 0.89
C LEU A 58 -2.13 -12.15 1.43
N THR A 59 -2.08 -11.03 2.15
CA THR A 59 -3.21 -10.50 2.92
C THR A 59 -3.57 -9.06 2.62
N SER A 60 -2.76 -8.33 1.84
CA SER A 60 -3.04 -6.95 1.41
C SER A 60 -4.29 -6.80 0.52
N GLY A 61 -4.79 -7.90 -0.06
CA GLY A 61 -5.88 -7.86 -1.04
C GLY A 61 -5.46 -7.34 -2.42
N TYR A 62 -4.17 -7.10 -2.66
CA TYR A 62 -3.68 -6.71 -3.98
C TYR A 62 -3.71 -7.89 -4.96
N ASN A 63 -4.70 -7.88 -5.86
CA ASN A 63 -5.03 -9.01 -6.75
C ASN A 63 -3.86 -9.50 -7.60
N THR A 64 -2.96 -8.60 -8.02
CA THR A 64 -1.78 -8.94 -8.81
C THR A 64 -0.89 -9.94 -8.06
N LEU A 65 -0.63 -9.73 -6.77
CA LEU A 65 0.20 -10.63 -5.96
C LEU A 65 -0.43 -12.02 -5.87
N THR A 66 -1.72 -12.10 -5.56
CA THR A 66 -2.43 -13.39 -5.46
C THR A 66 -2.46 -14.13 -6.80
N THR A 67 -2.65 -13.40 -7.91
CA THR A 67 -2.72 -13.97 -9.25
C THR A 67 -1.38 -14.58 -9.65
N VAL A 68 -0.27 -13.84 -9.46
CA VAL A 68 1.09 -14.33 -9.75
C VAL A 68 1.48 -15.47 -8.82
N SER A 69 1.19 -15.37 -7.52
CA SER A 69 1.47 -16.44 -6.54
C SER A 69 0.78 -17.76 -6.91
N ASN A 70 -0.49 -17.72 -7.30
CA ASN A 70 -1.23 -18.90 -7.74
C ASN A 70 -0.63 -19.50 -9.02
N ALA A 71 -0.23 -18.67 -9.98
CA ALA A 71 0.41 -19.12 -11.21
C ALA A 71 1.76 -19.81 -10.95
N LEU A 72 2.60 -19.23 -10.07
CA LEU A 72 3.87 -19.82 -9.65
C LEU A 72 3.69 -21.17 -8.94
N GLN A 73 2.71 -21.27 -8.04
CA GLN A 73 2.37 -22.52 -7.35
C GLN A 73 1.87 -23.58 -8.34
N ALA A 74 1.01 -23.21 -9.29
CA ALA A 74 0.52 -24.13 -10.31
C ALA A 74 1.63 -24.68 -11.23
N ILE A 75 2.61 -23.83 -11.60
CA ILE A 75 3.82 -24.29 -12.32
C ILE A 75 4.60 -25.29 -11.47
N GLY A 76 4.79 -24.97 -10.17
CA GLY A 76 5.43 -25.85 -9.21
C GLY A 76 4.75 -27.21 -9.11
N ASP A 77 3.43 -27.23 -8.92
CA ASP A 77 2.61 -28.44 -8.81
C ASP A 77 2.71 -29.32 -10.06
N ALA A 78 2.64 -28.73 -11.26
CA ALA A 78 2.78 -29.47 -12.51
C ALA A 78 4.16 -30.14 -12.62
N ILE A 79 5.23 -29.47 -12.19
CA ILE A 79 6.59 -30.02 -12.17
C ILE A 79 6.73 -31.13 -11.12
N VAL A 80 6.10 -30.98 -9.95
CA VAL A 80 6.04 -32.02 -8.91
C VAL A 80 5.37 -33.26 -9.47
N ASP A 81 4.20 -33.12 -10.10
CA ASP A 81 3.43 -34.23 -10.64
C ASP A 81 4.21 -34.97 -11.73
N ALA A 82 4.73 -34.28 -12.74
CA ALA A 82 5.47 -34.91 -13.82
C ALA A 82 6.83 -35.48 -13.36
N GLY A 83 7.56 -34.74 -12.51
CA GLY A 83 8.86 -35.16 -11.99
C GLY A 83 8.77 -36.40 -11.09
N THR A 84 7.72 -36.51 -10.27
CA THR A 84 7.50 -37.68 -9.41
C THR A 84 6.96 -38.89 -10.18
N GLN A 85 6.19 -38.69 -11.26
CA GLN A 85 5.81 -39.75 -12.17
C GLN A 85 7.04 -40.36 -12.87
N LEU A 86 7.94 -39.51 -13.39
CA LEU A 86 9.20 -39.96 -13.98
C LEU A 86 10.08 -40.74 -12.99
N GLY A 87 10.30 -40.20 -11.78
CA GLY A 87 11.10 -40.91 -10.79
C GLY A 87 10.45 -42.22 -10.33
N SER A 88 9.11 -42.28 -10.27
CA SER A 88 8.37 -43.53 -10.02
C SER A 88 8.54 -44.54 -11.17
N ALA A 89 8.48 -44.11 -12.43
CA ALA A 89 8.70 -44.97 -13.59
C ALA A 89 10.14 -45.50 -13.66
N LEU A 90 11.14 -44.67 -13.34
CA LEU A 90 12.54 -45.09 -13.24
C LEU A 90 12.76 -46.11 -12.12
N ASN A 91 12.09 -45.92 -10.97
CA ASN A 91 12.10 -46.89 -9.88
C ASN A 91 11.45 -48.21 -10.29
N ASN A 92 10.27 -48.16 -10.93
CA ASN A 92 9.57 -49.33 -11.44
C ASN A 92 10.40 -50.10 -12.48
N LEU A 93 11.06 -49.39 -13.40
CA LEU A 93 11.97 -49.97 -14.39
C LEU A 93 13.13 -50.70 -13.71
N ALA A 94 13.82 -50.03 -12.78
CA ALA A 94 14.90 -50.65 -12.02
C ALA A 94 14.39 -51.83 -11.17
N SER A 95 13.16 -51.73 -10.65
CA SER A 95 12.49 -52.73 -9.82
C SER A 95 11.92 -53.94 -10.59
N ALA A 96 11.83 -53.87 -11.92
CA ALA A 96 11.27 -54.94 -12.73
C ALA A 96 12.21 -56.16 -12.78
N ASN A 97 11.69 -57.34 -12.40
CA ASN A 97 12.47 -58.59 -12.32
C ASN A 97 12.19 -59.59 -13.46
N SER A 98 11.18 -59.31 -14.29
CA SER A 98 10.72 -60.12 -15.40
C SER A 98 9.70 -59.34 -16.22
N GLY A 99 9.50 -59.72 -17.48
CA GLY A 99 8.51 -59.13 -18.37
C GLY A 99 9.10 -58.73 -19.71
N PRO A 100 8.28 -58.21 -20.63
CA PRO A 100 8.75 -57.72 -21.92
C PRO A 100 9.63 -56.49 -21.71
N ILE A 101 10.92 -56.62 -21.99
CA ILE A 101 11.94 -55.56 -21.78
C ILE A 101 11.50 -54.24 -22.44
N ALA A 102 10.97 -54.31 -23.66
CA ALA A 102 10.48 -53.14 -24.38
C ALA A 102 9.40 -52.37 -23.61
N MET A 103 8.43 -53.06 -22.97
CA MET A 103 7.38 -52.38 -22.20
C MET A 103 7.91 -51.78 -20.89
N ALA A 104 8.90 -52.40 -20.27
CA ALA A 104 9.47 -51.86 -19.02
C ALA A 104 10.25 -50.56 -19.28
N PHE A 105 10.99 -50.50 -20.39
CA PHE A 105 11.72 -49.29 -20.78
C PHE A 105 10.79 -48.23 -21.39
N SER A 106 9.74 -48.61 -22.13
CA SER A 106 8.82 -47.65 -22.76
C SER A 106 8.14 -46.76 -21.72
N GLY A 107 7.69 -47.30 -20.58
CA GLY A 107 7.06 -46.49 -19.54
C GLY A 107 7.99 -45.42 -18.96
N ALA A 108 9.30 -45.70 -18.81
CA ALA A 108 10.24 -44.68 -18.34
C ALA A 108 10.57 -43.64 -19.42
N THR A 109 10.57 -44.01 -20.71
CA THR A 109 10.78 -43.05 -21.80
C THR A 109 9.54 -42.21 -22.09
N GLU A 110 8.33 -42.77 -21.92
CA GLU A 110 7.06 -42.03 -22.05
C GLU A 110 7.01 -40.89 -21.03
N GLU A 111 7.35 -41.14 -19.77
CA GLU A 111 7.40 -40.10 -18.72
C GLU A 111 8.52 -39.06 -18.94
N ILE A 112 9.58 -39.41 -19.68
CA ILE A 112 10.59 -38.43 -20.09
C ILE A 112 10.02 -37.50 -21.17
N ASP A 113 9.28 -38.07 -22.12
CA ASP A 113 8.63 -37.30 -23.18
C ASP A 113 7.54 -36.41 -22.58
N ASP A 114 6.71 -36.91 -21.67
CA ASP A 114 5.65 -36.15 -20.99
C ASP A 114 6.22 -34.97 -20.19
N LEU A 115 7.29 -35.17 -19.41
CA LEU A 115 7.95 -34.07 -18.71
C LEU A 115 8.61 -33.08 -19.69
N THR A 116 9.16 -33.56 -20.81
CA THR A 116 9.74 -32.68 -21.83
C THR A 116 8.67 -31.82 -22.49
N ASP A 117 7.51 -32.40 -22.80
CA ASP A 117 6.36 -31.70 -23.38
C ASP A 117 5.78 -30.67 -22.42
N LEU A 118 5.66 -31.00 -21.13
CA LEU A 118 5.27 -30.04 -20.10
C LEU A 118 6.22 -28.82 -20.07
N LEU A 119 7.54 -29.04 -20.08
CA LEU A 119 8.54 -27.97 -20.06
C LEU A 119 8.62 -27.15 -21.36
N ASN A 120 7.99 -27.61 -22.43
CA ASN A 120 7.81 -26.84 -23.68
C ASN A 120 6.41 -26.19 -23.77
N SER A 121 5.52 -26.50 -22.83
CA SER A 121 4.19 -25.93 -22.76
C SER A 121 4.20 -24.55 -22.10
N ASN A 122 3.02 -23.95 -22.01
CA ASN A 122 2.81 -22.70 -21.28
C ASN A 122 2.25 -22.89 -19.87
N PHE A 123 2.28 -24.13 -19.35
CA PHE A 123 1.67 -24.50 -18.06
C PHE A 123 0.21 -24.01 -17.94
N ASP A 124 -0.60 -24.30 -18.96
CA ASP A 124 -2.00 -23.86 -19.06
C ASP A 124 -2.19 -22.32 -18.98
N GLY A 125 -1.20 -21.55 -19.41
CA GLY A 125 -1.22 -20.08 -19.42
C GLY A 125 -0.60 -19.45 -18.18
N ASN A 126 -0.16 -20.23 -17.19
CA ASN A 126 0.43 -19.68 -15.97
C ASN A 126 1.75 -18.94 -16.23
N LEU A 127 2.52 -19.31 -17.27
CA LEU A 127 3.70 -18.54 -17.66
C LEU A 127 3.32 -17.17 -18.26
N ASP A 128 2.23 -17.06 -19.03
CA ASP A 128 1.75 -15.76 -19.53
C ASP A 128 1.33 -14.86 -18.37
N THR A 129 0.59 -15.40 -17.40
CA THR A 129 0.16 -14.67 -16.20
C THR A 129 1.36 -14.09 -15.41
N VAL A 130 2.46 -14.85 -15.32
CA VAL A 130 3.68 -14.38 -14.66
C VAL A 130 4.39 -13.31 -15.51
N ASP A 131 4.39 -13.47 -16.84
CA ASP A 131 5.03 -12.54 -17.79
C ASP A 131 4.38 -11.14 -17.79
N GLU A 132 3.10 -11.03 -17.42
CA GLU A 132 2.38 -9.75 -17.28
C GLU A 132 3.05 -8.79 -16.27
N THR A 133 3.82 -9.34 -15.32
CA THR A 133 4.56 -8.55 -14.32
C THR A 133 6.01 -8.28 -14.69
N GLY A 134 6.44 -8.69 -15.89
CA GLY A 134 7.81 -8.55 -16.37
C GLY A 134 8.42 -9.87 -16.81
N THR A 135 9.39 -9.79 -17.72
CA THR A 135 9.95 -10.98 -18.40
C THR A 135 11.03 -11.73 -17.63
N TYR A 136 11.45 -11.23 -16.46
CA TYR A 136 12.60 -11.82 -15.76
C TYR A 136 12.29 -13.19 -15.20
N ILE A 137 11.13 -13.38 -14.56
CA ILE A 137 10.74 -14.67 -13.98
C ILE A 137 10.62 -15.74 -15.09
N THR A 138 9.94 -15.41 -16.19
CA THR A 138 9.75 -16.32 -17.33
C THR A 138 11.09 -16.65 -18.02
N THR A 139 12.02 -15.69 -18.10
CA THR A 139 13.39 -15.92 -18.58
C THR A 139 14.17 -16.86 -17.65
N GLN A 140 14.05 -16.71 -16.34
CA GLN A 140 14.68 -17.61 -15.37
C GLN A 140 14.12 -19.03 -15.45
N PHE A 141 12.80 -19.17 -15.63
CA PHE A 141 12.18 -20.47 -15.90
C PHE A 141 12.68 -21.08 -17.22
N ALA A 142 12.78 -20.30 -18.28
CA ALA A 142 13.28 -20.78 -19.56
C ALA A 142 14.70 -21.37 -19.44
N ASP A 143 15.61 -20.70 -18.73
CA ASP A 143 16.95 -21.23 -18.45
C ASP A 143 16.91 -22.54 -17.64
N ALA A 144 16.10 -22.56 -16.57
CA ALA A 144 15.91 -23.76 -15.75
C ALA A 144 15.39 -24.94 -16.57
N PHE A 145 14.39 -24.70 -17.40
CA PHE A 145 13.75 -25.72 -18.23
C PHE A 145 14.68 -26.21 -19.32
N ASP A 146 15.48 -25.35 -19.95
CA ASP A 146 16.44 -25.76 -20.98
C ASP A 146 17.52 -26.70 -20.42
N VAL A 147 18.01 -26.44 -19.21
CA VAL A 147 18.96 -27.30 -18.51
C VAL A 147 18.33 -28.66 -18.16
N ILE A 148 17.06 -28.68 -17.73
CA ILE A 148 16.32 -29.92 -17.43
C ILE A 148 16.07 -30.73 -18.71
N LYS A 149 15.51 -30.12 -19.76
CA LYS A 149 15.24 -30.74 -21.07
C LYS A 149 16.52 -31.34 -21.67
N THR A 150 17.64 -30.63 -21.58
CA THR A 150 18.93 -31.15 -22.06
C THR A 150 19.35 -32.41 -21.31
N THR A 151 19.12 -32.48 -20.00
CA THR A 151 19.40 -33.68 -19.19
C THR A 151 18.43 -34.82 -19.48
N LEU A 152 17.14 -34.52 -19.69
CA LEU A 152 16.12 -35.50 -20.09
C LEU A 152 16.49 -36.17 -21.42
N GLY A 153 16.94 -35.42 -22.41
CA GLY A 153 17.42 -35.97 -23.69
C GLY A 153 18.62 -36.91 -23.52
N ARG A 154 19.56 -36.58 -22.61
CA ARG A 154 20.69 -37.47 -22.28
C ARG A 154 20.23 -38.73 -21.54
N LEU A 155 19.28 -38.61 -20.62
CA LEU A 155 18.70 -39.74 -19.89
C LEU A 155 17.98 -40.69 -20.85
N ALA A 156 17.15 -40.19 -21.76
CA ALA A 156 16.50 -40.98 -22.79
C ALA A 156 17.52 -41.74 -23.66
N GLY A 157 18.61 -41.07 -24.06
CA GLY A 157 19.72 -41.72 -24.78
C GLY A 157 20.39 -42.84 -23.96
N ALA A 158 20.63 -42.61 -22.67
CA ALA A 158 21.22 -43.59 -21.77
C ALA A 158 20.30 -44.81 -21.55
N LEU A 159 18.99 -44.59 -21.38
CA LEU A 159 18.00 -45.64 -21.25
C LEU A 159 17.90 -46.50 -22.51
N ASN A 160 17.84 -45.88 -23.70
CA ASN A 160 17.83 -46.59 -24.98
C ASN A 160 19.09 -47.45 -25.18
N ALA A 161 20.26 -46.92 -24.82
CA ALA A 161 21.51 -47.67 -24.87
C ALA A 161 21.51 -48.86 -23.90
N LEU A 162 21.00 -48.67 -22.68
CA LEU A 162 20.86 -49.73 -21.67
C LEU A 162 19.86 -50.80 -22.13
N GLN A 163 18.69 -50.41 -22.65
CA GLN A 163 17.68 -51.33 -23.20
C GLN A 163 18.30 -52.26 -24.24
N THR A 164 19.04 -51.70 -25.20
CA THR A 164 19.72 -52.48 -26.25
C THR A 164 20.66 -53.54 -25.66
N LYS A 165 21.36 -53.22 -24.55
CA LYS A 165 22.24 -54.17 -23.86
C LYS A 165 21.46 -55.23 -23.08
N VAL A 166 20.37 -54.86 -22.43
CA VAL A 166 19.49 -55.77 -21.71
C VAL A 166 18.84 -56.78 -22.68
N GLU A 167 18.37 -56.32 -23.84
CA GLU A 167 17.84 -57.17 -24.90
C GLU A 167 18.92 -58.12 -25.45
N ALA A 168 20.13 -57.62 -25.70
CA ALA A 168 21.24 -58.46 -26.14
C ALA A 168 21.62 -59.53 -25.09
N ALA A 169 21.54 -59.20 -23.80
CA ALA A 169 21.76 -60.15 -22.72
C ALA A 169 20.66 -61.22 -22.66
N ARG A 170 19.38 -60.81 -22.83
CA ARG A 170 18.25 -61.74 -22.88
C ARG A 170 18.35 -62.67 -24.08
N ASN A 171 18.68 -62.15 -25.25
CA ASN A 171 18.87 -62.94 -26.47
C ASN A 171 20.02 -63.96 -26.31
N ALA A 172 21.12 -63.57 -25.65
CA ALA A 172 22.23 -64.47 -25.36
C ALA A 172 21.88 -65.58 -24.35
N ALA A 173 20.87 -65.38 -23.49
CA ALA A 173 20.38 -66.39 -22.55
C ALA A 173 19.42 -67.41 -23.21
N GLY A 174 18.92 -67.11 -24.42
CA GLY A 174 18.03 -67.98 -25.17
C GLY A 174 16.76 -68.37 -24.39
N SER A 175 16.44 -69.66 -24.34
CA SER A 175 15.27 -70.19 -23.64
C SER A 175 15.45 -70.30 -22.11
N SER A 176 16.61 -69.91 -21.55
CA SER A 176 16.83 -69.94 -20.10
C SER A 176 15.85 -69.00 -19.39
N PRO A 177 15.20 -69.43 -18.29
CA PRO A 177 14.33 -68.56 -17.51
C PRO A 177 15.09 -67.42 -16.82
N SER A 178 16.37 -67.61 -16.50
CA SER A 178 17.24 -66.59 -15.91
C SER A 178 18.45 -66.27 -16.78
N VAL A 179 18.96 -65.03 -16.68
CA VAL A 179 20.17 -64.56 -17.35
C VAL A 179 21.35 -64.75 -16.40
N SER A 180 22.34 -65.54 -16.82
CA SER A 180 23.49 -65.85 -15.95
C SER A 180 24.39 -64.64 -15.71
N ALA A 181 25.07 -64.60 -14.56
CA ALA A 181 26.00 -63.51 -14.23
C ALA A 181 27.13 -63.34 -15.25
N ALA A 182 27.54 -64.41 -15.95
CA ALA A 182 28.53 -64.33 -17.02
C ALA A 182 28.00 -63.59 -18.25
N ILE A 183 26.74 -63.84 -18.64
CA ILE A 183 26.07 -63.13 -19.74
C ILE A 183 25.88 -61.67 -19.36
N ILE A 184 25.39 -61.38 -18.15
CA ILE A 184 25.20 -60.01 -17.67
C ILE A 184 26.52 -59.22 -17.71
N ARG A 185 27.60 -59.74 -17.13
CA ARG A 185 28.91 -59.05 -17.14
C ARG A 185 29.46 -58.82 -18.55
N SER A 186 29.19 -59.74 -19.48
CA SER A 186 29.68 -59.62 -20.86
C SER A 186 28.83 -58.71 -21.73
N ARG A 187 27.51 -58.62 -21.49
CA ARG A 187 26.55 -57.95 -22.38
C ARG A 187 26.05 -56.62 -21.83
N ILE A 188 26.04 -56.44 -20.51
CA ILE A 188 25.66 -55.21 -19.82
C ILE A 188 26.88 -54.69 -19.04
N PRO A 189 27.84 -54.03 -19.71
CA PRO A 189 28.92 -53.35 -19.01
C PRO A 189 28.37 -52.34 -17.99
N ALA A 190 29.01 -52.24 -16.83
CA ALA A 190 28.61 -51.33 -15.75
C ALA A 190 28.51 -49.86 -16.20
N LYS A 191 29.21 -49.48 -17.28
CA LYS A 191 29.09 -48.16 -17.91
C LYS A 191 27.65 -47.77 -18.21
N TYR A 192 26.84 -48.63 -18.82
CA TYR A 192 25.48 -48.25 -19.25
C TYR A 192 24.53 -48.01 -18.08
N VAL A 193 24.69 -48.77 -16.99
CA VAL A 193 23.93 -48.54 -15.75
C VAL A 193 24.42 -47.27 -15.06
N ASN A 194 25.73 -47.01 -15.06
CA ASN A 194 26.30 -45.79 -14.51
C ASN A 194 25.91 -44.54 -15.31
N ASP A 195 25.79 -44.63 -16.63
CA ASP A 195 25.36 -43.52 -17.49
C ASP A 195 23.91 -43.13 -17.14
N VAL A 196 22.99 -44.10 -16.99
CA VAL A 196 21.62 -43.85 -16.50
C VAL A 196 21.64 -43.24 -15.08
N LEU A 197 22.39 -43.85 -14.16
CA LEU A 197 22.52 -43.34 -12.79
C LEU A 197 23.03 -41.90 -12.74
N ALA A 198 23.99 -41.55 -13.60
CA ALA A 198 24.55 -40.20 -13.67
C ALA A 198 23.49 -39.19 -14.13
N GLU A 199 22.74 -39.49 -15.19
CA GLU A 199 21.74 -38.56 -15.70
C GLU A 199 20.53 -38.41 -14.76
N VAL A 200 20.10 -39.47 -14.06
CA VAL A 200 19.06 -39.35 -13.02
C VAL A 200 19.52 -38.42 -11.89
N ARG A 201 20.80 -38.49 -11.50
CA ARG A 201 21.37 -37.59 -10.48
C ARG A 201 21.54 -36.17 -10.98
N ASN A 202 21.96 -35.98 -12.23
CA ASN A 202 22.04 -34.66 -12.84
C ASN A 202 20.65 -34.03 -12.92
N LEU A 203 19.62 -34.80 -13.26
CA LEU A 203 18.25 -34.33 -13.32
C LEU A 203 17.77 -33.87 -11.94
N ALA A 204 17.97 -34.69 -10.91
CA ALA A 204 17.68 -34.30 -9.53
C ALA A 204 18.49 -33.07 -9.08
N GLY A 205 19.72 -32.91 -9.59
CA GLY A 205 20.59 -31.76 -9.33
C GLY A 205 20.19 -30.48 -10.06
N ASN A 206 19.34 -30.56 -11.09
CA ASN A 206 18.85 -29.41 -11.85
C ASN A 206 17.54 -28.84 -11.28
N MET A 207 16.74 -29.65 -10.58
CA MET A 207 15.48 -29.22 -9.94
C MET A 207 15.61 -28.04 -8.95
N PRO A 208 16.70 -27.90 -8.17
CA PRO A 208 16.86 -26.74 -7.28
C PRO A 208 16.80 -25.38 -7.97
N LEU A 209 17.10 -25.28 -9.26
CA LEU A 209 16.99 -24.02 -9.99
C LEU A 209 15.52 -23.60 -10.15
N VAL A 210 14.63 -24.55 -10.48
CA VAL A 210 13.17 -24.30 -10.51
C VAL A 210 12.67 -23.85 -9.14
N LYS A 211 13.12 -24.55 -8.08
CA LYS A 211 12.80 -24.17 -6.70
C LYS A 211 13.20 -22.72 -6.42
N PHE A 212 14.42 -22.35 -6.80
CA PHE A 212 14.94 -21.01 -6.58
C PHE A 212 14.08 -19.95 -7.27
N VAL A 213 13.67 -20.18 -8.52
CA VAL A 213 12.82 -19.22 -9.26
C VAL A 213 11.47 -19.04 -8.57
N ILE A 214 10.81 -20.13 -8.16
CA ILE A 214 9.53 -20.07 -7.45
C ILE A 214 9.69 -19.39 -6.09
N ASP A 215 10.60 -19.87 -5.24
CA ASP A 215 10.76 -19.38 -3.87
C ASP A 215 11.17 -17.89 -3.86
N SER A 216 12.11 -17.48 -4.71
CA SER A 216 12.55 -16.08 -4.77
C SER A 216 11.43 -15.16 -5.26
N SER A 217 10.67 -15.57 -6.28
CA SER A 217 9.54 -14.77 -6.77
C SER A 217 8.45 -14.65 -5.71
N LEU A 218 8.08 -15.75 -5.03
CA LEU A 218 7.09 -15.71 -3.95
C LEU A 218 7.55 -14.85 -2.77
N GLN A 219 8.84 -14.87 -2.43
CA GLN A 219 9.41 -14.01 -1.39
C GLN A 219 9.34 -12.52 -1.77
N ASN A 220 9.50 -12.19 -3.04
CA ASN A 220 9.34 -10.82 -3.50
C ASN A 220 7.88 -10.36 -3.40
N LEU A 221 6.91 -11.24 -3.70
CA LEU A 221 5.50 -10.95 -3.49
C LEU A 221 5.17 -10.69 -2.01
N ASP A 222 5.75 -11.47 -1.09
CA ASP A 222 5.61 -11.30 0.36
C ASP A 222 6.11 -9.93 0.84
N MET A 223 7.24 -9.49 0.29
CA MET A 223 7.82 -8.18 0.60
C MET A 223 6.90 -7.03 0.15
N VAL A 224 6.30 -7.15 -1.02
CA VAL A 224 5.33 -6.16 -1.52
C VAL A 224 4.03 -6.20 -0.72
N ASP A 225 3.53 -7.38 -0.36
CA ASP A 225 2.33 -7.52 0.49
C ASP A 225 2.52 -6.79 1.82
N THR A 226 3.67 -7.02 2.47
CA THR A 226 4.05 -6.34 3.72
C THR A 226 4.10 -4.83 3.53
N PHE A 227 4.72 -4.34 2.46
CA PHE A 227 4.79 -2.91 2.16
C PHE A 227 3.42 -2.26 1.96
N ILE A 228 2.50 -2.93 1.25
CA ILE A 228 1.13 -2.42 1.05
C ILE A 228 0.36 -2.36 2.37
N LEU A 229 0.51 -3.37 3.24
CA LEU A 229 -0.11 -3.38 4.57
C LEU A 229 0.42 -2.26 5.46
N GLU A 230 1.74 -2.06 5.48
CA GLU A 230 2.37 -0.97 6.23
C GLU A 230 1.93 0.40 5.69
N LEU A 231 1.75 0.55 4.37
CA LEU A 231 1.21 1.76 3.77
C LEU A 231 -0.25 2.01 4.16
N GLU A 232 -1.09 0.97 4.22
CA GLU A 232 -2.48 1.12 4.65
C GLU A 232 -2.56 1.59 6.11
N GLU A 233 -1.72 1.03 6.98
CA GLU A 233 -1.58 1.49 8.38
C GLU A 233 -1.11 2.95 8.44
N GLU A 234 -0.06 3.31 7.70
CA GLU A 234 0.46 4.68 7.64
C GLU A 234 -0.59 5.68 7.15
N VAL A 235 -1.39 5.34 6.13
CA VAL A 235 -2.49 6.20 5.66
C VAL A 235 -3.51 6.42 6.78
N ASN A 236 -3.91 5.36 7.48
CA ASN A 236 -4.90 5.45 8.56
C ASN A 236 -4.39 6.32 9.71
N ASP A 237 -3.15 6.12 10.15
CA ASP A 237 -2.51 6.91 11.21
C ASP A 237 -2.42 8.39 10.84
N ASN A 238 -2.08 8.69 9.57
CA ASN A 238 -1.99 10.05 9.06
C ASN A 238 -3.35 10.74 8.92
N VAL A 239 -4.40 9.99 8.58
CA VAL A 239 -5.77 10.50 8.58
C VAL A 239 -6.24 10.83 9.99
N GLU A 240 -5.94 9.99 10.99
CA GLU A 240 -6.22 10.29 12.40
C GLU A 240 -5.48 11.55 12.88
N ARG A 241 -4.19 11.66 12.51
CA ARG A 241 -3.38 12.84 12.82
C ARG A 241 -3.97 14.11 12.20
N TYR A 242 -4.36 14.07 10.93
CA TYR A 242 -5.05 15.19 10.28
C TYR A 242 -6.34 15.56 11.01
N GLY A 243 -7.15 14.57 11.42
CA GLY A 243 -8.37 14.81 12.20
C GLY A 243 -8.08 15.55 13.50
N THR A 244 -7.02 15.16 14.22
CA THR A 244 -6.59 15.87 15.44
C THR A 244 -6.19 17.32 15.17
N SER A 245 -5.42 17.58 14.10
CA SER A 245 -5.03 18.93 13.71
C SER A 245 -6.23 19.79 13.28
N ASN A 246 -7.19 19.18 12.57
CA ASN A 246 -8.42 19.82 12.16
C ASN A 246 -9.29 20.21 13.36
N ASP A 247 -9.51 19.30 14.31
CA ASP A 247 -10.27 19.56 15.54
C ASP A 247 -9.63 20.70 16.34
N ALA A 248 -8.30 20.69 16.48
CA ALA A 248 -7.57 21.76 17.16
C ALA A 248 -7.70 23.10 16.44
N PHE A 249 -7.68 23.09 15.10
CA PHE A 249 -7.92 24.30 14.30
C PHE A 249 -9.34 24.84 14.49
N GLN A 250 -10.34 23.97 14.52
CA GLN A 250 -11.75 24.34 14.76
C GLN A 250 -11.97 24.91 16.18
N GLU A 251 -11.30 24.35 17.19
CA GLU A 251 -11.31 24.90 18.56
C GLU A 251 -10.73 26.31 18.59
N ILE A 252 -9.59 26.53 17.93
CA ILE A 252 -8.99 27.86 17.81
C ILE A 252 -9.94 28.84 17.11
N LEU A 253 -10.59 28.44 16.01
CA LEU A 253 -11.57 29.31 15.33
C LEU A 253 -12.74 29.71 16.25
N SER A 254 -13.18 28.80 17.12
CA SER A 254 -14.23 29.09 18.11
C SER A 254 -13.76 30.08 19.17
N ASP A 255 -12.53 29.92 19.67
CA ASP A 255 -11.94 30.85 20.64
C ASP A 255 -11.73 32.24 20.02
N GLU A 256 -11.23 32.30 18.79
CA GLU A 256 -11.03 33.55 18.07
C GLU A 256 -12.36 34.28 17.80
N ALA A 257 -13.45 33.56 17.53
CA ALA A 257 -14.77 34.19 17.44
C ALA A 257 -15.16 34.95 18.73
N GLY A 258 -14.83 34.37 19.88
CA GLY A 258 -14.99 35.00 21.19
C GLY A 258 -14.08 36.21 21.37
N ASN A 259 -12.79 36.08 21.03
CA ASN A 259 -11.82 37.18 21.14
C ASN A 259 -12.23 38.39 20.28
N TYR A 260 -12.70 38.16 19.05
CA TYR A 260 -13.21 39.22 18.18
C TYR A 260 -14.40 39.96 18.79
N ALA A 261 -15.35 39.22 19.40
CA ALA A 261 -16.51 39.79 20.05
C ALA A 261 -16.09 40.62 21.29
N ASP A 262 -15.19 40.09 22.12
CA ASP A 262 -14.69 40.79 23.30
C ASP A 262 -13.94 42.08 22.91
N ILE A 263 -13.06 42.03 21.91
CA ILE A 263 -12.35 43.21 21.37
C ILE A 263 -13.32 44.27 20.85
N LEU A 264 -14.39 43.84 20.18
CA LEU A 264 -15.40 44.76 19.67
C LEU A 264 -16.19 45.41 20.81
N ILE A 265 -16.69 44.62 21.77
CA ILE A 265 -17.47 45.11 22.92
C ILE A 265 -16.63 46.07 23.77
N ASP A 266 -15.43 45.64 24.16
CA ASP A 266 -14.54 46.43 25.02
C ASP A 266 -14.09 47.71 24.33
N GLY A 267 -13.80 47.64 23.04
CA GLY A 267 -13.37 48.80 22.26
C GLY A 267 -14.48 49.81 22.00
N VAL A 268 -15.75 49.38 21.90
CA VAL A 268 -16.90 50.29 21.72
C VAL A 268 -17.20 51.08 23.01
N GLY A 269 -17.01 50.47 24.18
CA GLY A 269 -17.12 51.14 25.48
C GLY A 269 -18.56 51.31 26.00
N ASP A 270 -18.78 52.35 26.81
CA ASP A 270 -20.01 52.53 27.57
C ASP A 270 -21.25 52.82 26.70
N SER A 271 -22.39 52.23 27.07
CA SER A 271 -23.69 52.54 26.45
C SER A 271 -24.13 53.98 26.71
N VAL A 272 -24.89 54.55 25.76
CA VAL A 272 -25.51 55.89 25.91
C VAL A 272 -26.30 56.03 27.21
N SER A 273 -27.02 54.98 27.62
CA SER A 273 -27.77 54.98 28.88
C SER A 273 -26.88 55.11 30.12
N SER A 274 -25.70 54.47 30.11
CA SER A 274 -24.72 54.57 31.21
C SER A 274 -24.18 55.99 31.30
N ILE A 275 -23.80 56.57 30.16
CA ILE A 275 -23.23 57.90 30.05
C ILE A 275 -24.23 58.99 30.49
N ILE A 276 -25.51 58.85 30.11
CA ILE A 276 -26.55 59.85 30.41
C ILE A 276 -27.15 59.69 31.81
N PHE A 277 -27.04 58.52 32.43
CA PHE A 277 -27.60 58.23 33.75
C PHE A 277 -27.42 59.35 34.80
N PRO A 278 -26.22 59.92 35.02
CA PRO A 278 -26.03 60.99 36.00
C PRO A 278 -26.76 62.30 35.67
N LEU A 279 -27.11 62.53 34.40
CA LEU A 279 -27.73 63.76 33.90
C LEU A 279 -29.24 63.61 33.63
N TYR A 280 -29.76 62.38 33.68
CA TYR A 280 -31.08 62.06 33.14
C TYR A 280 -32.22 62.88 33.76
N ALA A 281 -32.22 63.06 35.08
CA ALA A 281 -33.24 63.85 35.78
C ALA A 281 -33.29 65.30 35.26
N ASP A 282 -32.13 65.96 35.17
CA ASP A 282 -32.02 67.34 34.71
C ASP A 282 -32.40 67.50 33.24
N LEU A 283 -32.07 66.51 32.40
CA LEU A 283 -32.42 66.50 30.98
C LEU A 283 -33.95 66.42 30.78
N THR A 284 -34.63 65.57 31.55
CA THR A 284 -36.10 65.40 31.41
C THR A 284 -36.92 66.61 31.84
N GLU A 285 -36.34 67.57 32.56
CA GLU A 285 -37.00 68.84 32.90
C GLU A 285 -37.03 69.83 31.72
N ILE A 286 -36.25 69.59 30.65
CA ILE A 286 -36.16 70.47 29.47
C ILE A 286 -37.03 69.89 28.36
N SER A 287 -38.00 70.67 27.85
CA SER A 287 -38.98 70.22 26.85
C SER A 287 -38.39 69.70 25.53
N GLU A 288 -37.26 70.25 25.12
CA GLU A 288 -36.53 69.93 23.89
C GLU A 288 -35.75 68.61 24.01
N TYR A 289 -35.47 68.11 25.22
CA TYR A 289 -34.87 66.79 25.38
C TYR A 289 -35.80 65.66 24.88
N PRO A 290 -37.03 65.47 25.40
CA PRO A 290 -37.90 64.40 24.91
C PRO A 290 -38.38 64.64 23.47
N SER A 291 -38.50 65.90 23.01
CA SER A 291 -39.03 66.20 21.67
C SER A 291 -37.98 66.16 20.55
N ASP A 292 -36.73 66.58 20.81
CA ASP A 292 -35.72 66.71 19.77
C ASP A 292 -34.54 65.72 19.94
N LEU A 293 -33.98 65.61 21.16
CA LEU A 293 -32.69 64.93 21.36
C LEU A 293 -32.80 63.46 21.82
N SER A 294 -33.87 63.10 22.54
CA SER A 294 -34.02 61.74 23.10
C SER A 294 -34.13 60.65 22.02
N GLY A 295 -34.74 60.95 20.87
CA GLY A 295 -34.82 60.05 19.73
C GLY A 295 -33.45 59.73 19.13
N PRO A 296 -32.66 60.74 18.70
CA PRO A 296 -31.28 60.55 18.23
C PRO A 296 -30.38 59.81 19.22
N LEU A 297 -30.43 60.15 20.52
CA LEU A 297 -29.65 59.45 21.54
C LEU A 297 -30.15 58.02 21.77
N GLY A 298 -31.45 57.76 21.62
CA GLY A 298 -32.03 56.42 21.64
C GLY A 298 -31.54 55.57 20.47
N ALA A 299 -31.45 56.15 19.26
CA ALA A 299 -30.89 55.47 18.08
C ALA A 299 -29.41 55.13 18.28
N LEU A 300 -28.61 56.08 18.76
CA LEU A 300 -27.20 55.82 19.10
C LEU A 300 -27.08 54.73 20.19
N GLY A 301 -27.95 54.77 21.20
CA GLY A 301 -28.00 53.75 22.24
C GLY A 301 -28.36 52.36 21.71
N ALA A 302 -29.30 52.28 20.77
CA ALA A 302 -29.67 51.03 20.11
C ALA A 302 -28.52 50.46 19.27
N ALA A 303 -27.79 51.31 18.54
CA ALA A 303 -26.61 50.90 17.77
C ALA A 303 -25.54 50.28 18.67
N LEU A 304 -25.24 50.93 19.81
CA LEU A 304 -24.21 50.48 20.76
C LEU A 304 -24.67 49.36 21.71
N THR A 305 -25.88 48.83 21.52
CA THR A 305 -26.39 47.73 22.35
C THR A 305 -27.00 46.62 21.49
N SER A 306 -28.15 46.86 20.88
CA SER A 306 -28.86 45.86 20.07
C SER A 306 -28.12 45.55 18.77
N SER A 307 -27.74 46.56 17.97
CA SER A 307 -27.01 46.31 16.71
C SER A 307 -25.64 45.71 16.99
N LEU A 308 -24.93 46.17 18.03
CA LEU A 308 -23.68 45.57 18.48
C LEU A 308 -23.84 44.07 18.83
N ALA A 309 -24.91 43.70 19.53
CA ALA A 309 -25.20 42.30 19.83
C ALA A 309 -25.47 41.47 18.57
N ASP A 310 -26.27 41.99 17.64
CA ASP A 310 -26.55 41.33 16.36
C ASP A 310 -25.25 41.10 15.53
N ILE A 311 -24.32 42.05 15.60
CA ILE A 311 -23.02 41.96 14.91
C ILE A 311 -22.10 40.95 15.58
N ASN A 312 -22.11 40.83 16.91
CA ASN A 312 -21.39 39.75 17.60
C ASN A 312 -21.92 38.36 17.19
N ASP A 313 -23.24 38.21 17.07
CA ASP A 313 -23.84 36.97 16.57
C ASP A 313 -23.42 36.69 15.12
N ALA A 314 -23.30 37.73 14.27
CA ALA A 314 -22.83 37.59 12.89
C ALA A 314 -21.35 37.20 12.80
N ILE A 315 -20.48 37.73 13.68
CA ILE A 315 -19.08 37.33 13.81
C ILE A 315 -19.01 35.84 14.17
N ALA A 316 -19.72 35.41 15.21
CA ALA A 316 -19.76 34.01 15.63
C ALA A 316 -20.27 33.08 14.53
N GLY A 317 -21.29 33.51 13.78
CA GLY A 317 -21.82 32.78 12.63
C GLY A 317 -20.80 32.62 11.49
N SER A 318 -19.98 33.63 11.23
CA SER A 318 -18.94 33.59 10.20
C SER A 318 -17.84 32.58 10.54
N PHE A 319 -17.36 32.58 11.79
CA PHE A 319 -16.39 31.61 12.27
C PHE A 319 -16.94 30.18 12.34
N THR A 320 -18.19 30.00 12.77
CA THR A 320 -18.87 28.70 12.74
C THR A 320 -18.94 28.16 11.31
N THR A 321 -19.36 29.02 10.37
CA THR A 321 -19.42 28.64 8.94
C THR A 321 -18.04 28.29 8.39
N TYR A 322 -16.98 29.01 8.80
CA TYR A 322 -15.62 28.63 8.41
C TYR A 322 -15.27 27.25 8.97
N SER A 323 -15.41 27.06 10.29
CA SER A 323 -15.13 25.80 10.99
C SER A 323 -15.82 24.59 10.33
N ASP A 324 -17.13 24.69 10.09
CA ASP A 324 -17.94 23.63 9.47
C ASP A 324 -17.49 23.31 8.04
N ASN A 325 -17.00 24.31 7.30
CA ASN A 325 -16.56 24.12 5.92
C ASN A 325 -15.17 23.46 5.83
N VAL A 326 -14.33 23.51 6.87
CA VAL A 326 -12.98 22.91 6.81
C VAL A 326 -13.07 21.41 6.49
N ASP A 327 -14.02 20.70 7.10
CA ASP A 327 -14.24 19.27 6.88
C ASP A 327 -14.62 18.94 5.42
N THR A 328 -15.15 19.93 4.69
CA THR A 328 -15.53 19.75 3.29
C THR A 328 -14.34 19.81 2.33
N ILE A 329 -13.17 20.28 2.78
CA ILE A 329 -11.96 20.35 1.94
C ILE A 329 -11.53 18.94 1.53
N PHE A 330 -11.54 18.00 2.48
CA PHE A 330 -11.33 16.58 2.24
C PHE A 330 -12.48 15.77 2.83
N GLY A 331 -13.55 15.59 2.03
CA GLY A 331 -14.67 14.74 2.45
C GLY A 331 -14.28 13.26 2.66
N ASP A 332 -13.21 12.80 2.00
CA ASP A 332 -12.56 11.51 2.21
C ASP A 332 -11.04 11.67 2.00
N LEU A 333 -10.32 11.95 3.09
CA LEU A 333 -8.87 12.14 3.01
C LEU A 333 -8.14 10.83 2.68
N ALA A 334 -8.59 9.69 3.22
CA ALA A 334 -7.99 8.39 2.93
C ALA A 334 -8.09 8.06 1.43
N GLY A 335 -9.28 8.25 0.84
CA GLY A 335 -9.48 8.09 -0.60
C GLY A 335 -8.68 9.10 -1.44
N SER A 336 -8.48 10.32 -0.94
CA SER A 336 -7.66 11.34 -1.60
C SER A 336 -6.17 10.97 -1.61
N LEU A 337 -5.64 10.52 -0.48
CA LEU A 337 -4.27 10.00 -0.36
C LEU A 337 -4.08 8.76 -1.23
N GLY A 338 -4.99 7.79 -1.13
CA GLY A 338 -4.96 6.58 -1.95
C GLY A 338 -4.93 6.90 -3.44
N SER A 339 -5.80 7.81 -3.90
CA SER A 339 -5.83 8.21 -5.31
C SER A 339 -4.54 8.93 -5.75
N ALA A 340 -3.96 9.76 -4.88
CA ALA A 340 -2.77 10.56 -5.20
C ALA A 340 -1.47 9.74 -5.21
N PHE A 341 -1.40 8.65 -4.42
CA PHE A 341 -0.19 7.84 -4.26
C PHE A 341 -0.30 6.44 -4.90
N CYS A 342 -1.47 6.02 -5.39
CA CYS A 342 -1.67 4.69 -5.99
C CYS A 342 -0.64 4.37 -7.07
N SER A 343 -0.50 5.24 -8.09
CA SER A 343 0.41 4.98 -9.21
C SER A 343 1.89 4.89 -8.78
N PRO A 344 2.41 5.80 -7.93
CA PRO A 344 3.75 5.63 -7.35
C PRO A 344 3.96 4.33 -6.57
N ILE A 345 2.98 3.95 -5.74
CA ILE A 345 3.03 2.73 -4.92
C ILE A 345 3.05 1.49 -5.82
N GLU A 346 2.18 1.47 -6.84
CA GLU A 346 2.09 0.40 -7.83
C GLU A 346 3.41 0.25 -8.58
N ALA A 347 3.96 1.33 -9.12
CA ALA A 347 5.21 1.29 -9.89
C ALA A 347 6.39 0.74 -9.06
N VAL A 348 6.57 1.20 -7.82
CA VAL A 348 7.65 0.66 -6.98
C VAL A 348 7.41 -0.80 -6.60
N SER A 349 6.14 -1.19 -6.40
CA SER A 349 5.76 -2.58 -6.14
C SER A 349 6.06 -3.49 -7.33
N GLU A 350 5.74 -3.04 -8.55
CA GLU A 350 5.99 -3.78 -9.79
C GLU A 350 7.48 -4.11 -9.99
N VAL A 351 8.39 -3.18 -9.67
CA VAL A 351 9.85 -3.43 -9.72
C VAL A 351 10.26 -4.64 -8.87
N GLN A 352 9.63 -4.81 -7.70
CA GLN A 352 9.91 -5.96 -6.83
C GLN A 352 9.25 -7.24 -7.34
N ILE A 353 7.99 -7.15 -7.79
CA ILE A 353 7.21 -8.28 -8.34
C ILE A 353 7.91 -8.86 -9.57
N ALA A 354 8.46 -8.02 -10.45
CA ALA A 354 9.15 -8.44 -11.67
C ALA A 354 10.34 -9.39 -11.41
N ASN A 355 10.91 -9.38 -10.21
CA ASN A 355 12.06 -10.22 -9.81
C ASN A 355 13.25 -10.07 -10.78
N GLY A 356 13.51 -8.83 -11.18
CA GLY A 356 14.66 -8.45 -11.99
C GLY A 356 16.00 -8.50 -11.23
N PRO A 357 17.13 -8.33 -11.93
CA PRO A 357 18.47 -8.46 -11.35
C PRO A 357 18.78 -7.46 -10.22
N TYR A 358 18.05 -6.33 -10.18
CA TYR A 358 18.21 -5.29 -9.17
C TYR A 358 16.94 -5.03 -8.34
N ALA A 359 15.91 -5.89 -8.44
CA ALA A 359 14.60 -5.71 -7.81
C ALA A 359 14.72 -5.31 -6.32
N ASP A 360 15.31 -6.17 -5.49
CA ASP A 360 15.47 -5.94 -4.04
C ASP A 360 16.16 -4.61 -3.72
N PHE A 361 17.19 -4.26 -4.50
CA PHE A 361 17.95 -3.03 -4.29
C PHE A 361 17.11 -1.80 -4.64
N CYS A 362 16.44 -1.83 -5.79
CA CYS A 362 15.62 -0.71 -6.27
C CYS A 362 14.39 -0.52 -5.38
N PHE A 363 13.71 -1.61 -5.04
CA PHE A 363 12.61 -1.57 -4.09
C PHE A 363 13.04 -1.00 -2.74
N ALA A 364 14.13 -1.50 -2.14
CA ALA A 364 14.62 -0.98 -0.85
C ALA A 364 15.08 0.49 -0.91
N LYS A 365 15.54 0.97 -2.07
CA LYS A 365 15.96 2.36 -2.27
C LYS A 365 14.78 3.32 -2.44
N HIS A 366 13.72 2.88 -3.11
CA HIS A 366 12.62 3.75 -3.55
C HIS A 366 11.34 3.61 -2.70
N SER A 367 10.99 2.41 -2.23
CA SER A 367 9.75 2.17 -1.45
C SER A 367 9.65 3.03 -0.18
N PRO A 368 10.71 3.19 0.65
CA PRO A 368 10.59 4.01 1.85
C PRO A 368 10.46 5.51 1.52
N ARG A 369 10.92 5.94 0.33
CA ARG A 369 10.83 7.33 -0.11
C ARG A 369 9.41 7.68 -0.58
N VAL A 370 8.74 6.75 -1.27
CA VAL A 370 7.32 6.87 -1.60
C VAL A 370 6.49 6.83 -0.33
N PHE A 371 6.74 5.87 0.56
CA PHE A 371 6.09 5.74 1.87
C PHE A 371 6.11 7.07 2.64
N ALA A 372 7.29 7.68 2.77
CA ALA A 372 7.46 8.93 3.52
C ALA A 372 6.70 10.13 2.92
N GLN A 373 6.27 10.10 1.65
CA GLN A 373 5.52 11.22 1.07
C GLN A 373 4.14 11.41 1.70
N ILE A 374 3.55 10.35 2.25
CA ILE A 374 2.24 10.41 2.94
C ILE A 374 2.36 11.28 4.18
N SER A 375 3.33 10.98 5.07
CA SER A 375 3.52 11.76 6.30
C SER A 375 4.00 13.19 6.00
N ILE A 376 4.83 13.40 4.97
CA ILE A 376 5.24 14.74 4.52
C ILE A 376 4.03 15.58 4.05
N ALA A 377 3.04 14.95 3.41
CA ALA A 377 1.82 15.63 2.99
C ALA A 377 1.05 16.14 4.20
N ILE A 378 0.86 15.31 5.24
CA ILE A 378 0.17 15.70 6.47
C ILE A 378 0.96 16.75 7.27
N ASP A 379 2.27 16.60 7.40
CA ASP A 379 3.11 17.63 8.03
C ASP A 379 2.97 19.00 7.31
N SER A 380 2.81 18.97 5.99
CA SER A 380 2.56 20.19 5.21
C SER A 380 1.16 20.78 5.46
N PHE A 381 0.18 19.95 5.83
CA PHE A 381 -1.16 20.40 6.21
C PHE A 381 -1.15 21.14 7.54
N ASP A 382 -0.40 20.64 8.53
CA ASP A 382 -0.21 21.32 9.83
C ASP A 382 0.34 22.74 9.62
N VAL A 383 1.33 22.90 8.74
CA VAL A 383 1.88 24.21 8.39
C VAL A 383 0.84 25.11 7.70
N CYS A 384 -0.11 24.56 6.94
CA CYS A 384 -1.21 25.32 6.36
C CYS A 384 -2.15 25.84 7.45
N PHE A 385 -2.53 25.01 8.42
CA PHE A 385 -3.35 25.42 9.56
C PHE A 385 -2.68 26.52 10.38
N GLU A 386 -1.43 26.34 10.78
CA GLU A 386 -0.67 27.32 11.56
C GLU A 386 -0.61 28.70 10.88
N LYS A 387 -0.45 28.71 9.54
CA LYS A 387 -0.42 29.95 8.77
C LYS A 387 -1.76 30.68 8.78
N GLU A 388 -2.88 29.97 8.65
CA GLU A 388 -4.19 30.62 8.69
C GLU A 388 -4.59 31.04 10.09
N VAL A 389 -4.24 30.28 11.14
CA VAL A 389 -4.38 30.73 12.55
C VAL A 389 -3.65 32.06 12.75
N GLY A 390 -2.38 32.14 12.34
CA GLY A 390 -1.62 33.37 12.44
C GLY A 390 -2.23 34.54 11.67
N ARG A 391 -2.93 34.30 10.56
CA ARG A 391 -3.62 35.36 9.79
C ARG A 391 -4.88 35.84 10.49
N VAL A 392 -5.68 34.91 11.00
CA VAL A 392 -6.92 35.21 11.74
C VAL A 392 -6.61 36.04 12.99
N ILE A 393 -5.65 35.62 13.82
CA ILE A 393 -5.26 36.37 15.03
C ILE A 393 -4.76 37.78 14.67
N ASN A 394 -3.89 37.89 13.65
CA ASN A 394 -3.37 39.20 13.27
C ASN A 394 -4.45 40.15 12.73
N TYR A 395 -5.59 39.64 12.28
CA TYR A 395 -6.68 40.45 11.77
C TYR A 395 -7.55 41.08 12.89
N GLU A 396 -7.45 40.57 14.12
CA GLU A 396 -8.08 41.18 15.32
C GLU A 396 -7.75 42.67 15.48
N ILE A 397 -6.54 43.07 15.09
CA ILE A 397 -6.08 44.47 15.17
C ILE A 397 -6.95 45.42 14.35
N VAL A 398 -7.52 44.93 13.24
CA VAL A 398 -8.42 45.73 12.40
C VAL A 398 -9.72 46.00 13.15
N ILE A 399 -10.25 44.99 13.85
CA ILE A 399 -11.47 45.10 14.65
C ILE A 399 -11.23 46.07 15.81
N ALA A 400 -10.09 45.96 16.49
CA ALA A 400 -9.71 46.86 17.57
C ALA A 400 -9.67 48.33 17.13
N TYR A 401 -9.12 48.63 15.94
CA TYR A 401 -9.08 50.01 15.43
C TYR A 401 -10.47 50.54 15.04
N ILE A 402 -11.37 49.68 14.55
CA ILE A 402 -12.73 50.10 14.22
C ILE A 402 -13.54 50.32 15.50
N SER A 403 -13.41 49.43 16.48
CA SER A 403 -14.09 49.58 17.77
C SER A 403 -13.63 50.83 18.52
N GLU A 404 -12.33 51.12 18.55
CA GLU A 404 -11.78 52.37 19.10
C GLU A 404 -12.37 53.60 18.39
N GLN A 405 -12.49 53.58 17.05
CA GLN A 405 -13.13 54.66 16.30
C GLN A 405 -14.60 54.85 16.67
N ILE A 406 -15.31 53.78 17.01
CA ILE A 406 -16.70 53.86 17.46
C ILE A 406 -16.78 54.54 18.84
N SER A 407 -15.85 54.26 19.75
CA SER A 407 -15.84 54.87 21.10
C SER A 407 -15.74 56.40 21.09
N TYR A 408 -15.01 56.98 20.13
CA TYR A 408 -14.90 58.44 19.97
C TYR A 408 -16.27 59.11 19.68
N ASN A 409 -17.27 58.36 19.23
CA ASN A 409 -18.61 58.88 18.98
C ASN A 409 -19.42 59.13 20.26
N THR A 410 -19.04 58.54 21.38
CA THR A 410 -19.70 58.71 22.68
C THR A 410 -18.84 59.41 23.73
N GLU A 411 -17.53 59.52 23.52
CA GLU A 411 -16.57 60.13 24.47
C GLU A 411 -17.03 61.52 24.95
N ASP A 412 -17.40 62.41 24.02
CA ASP A 412 -17.80 63.79 24.34
C ASP A 412 -19.29 63.95 24.72
N LEU A 413 -20.07 62.85 24.76
CA LEU A 413 -21.52 62.94 24.96
C LEU A 413 -21.88 63.58 26.30
N GLN A 414 -21.26 63.13 27.38
CA GLN A 414 -21.55 63.66 28.71
C GLN A 414 -21.16 65.14 28.82
N ASP A 415 -20.03 65.53 28.24
CA ASP A 415 -19.52 66.91 28.30
C ASP A 415 -20.36 67.86 27.47
N ASN A 416 -20.80 67.44 26.27
CA ASN A 416 -21.72 68.20 25.44
C ASN A 416 -23.07 68.43 26.13
N LEU A 417 -23.61 67.41 26.81
CA LEU A 417 -24.84 67.52 27.58
C LEU A 417 -24.68 68.45 28.80
N ASN A 418 -23.58 68.32 29.55
CA ASN A 418 -23.26 69.21 30.67
C ASN A 418 -23.14 70.67 30.25
N LEU A 419 -22.54 70.93 29.08
CA LEU A 419 -22.42 72.28 28.52
C LEU A 419 -23.80 72.88 28.23
N CYS A 420 -24.73 72.10 27.68
CA CYS A 420 -26.11 72.55 27.50
C CYS A 420 -26.83 72.77 28.85
N LEU A 421 -26.64 71.89 29.83
CA LEU A 421 -27.26 72.02 31.15
C LEU A 421 -26.75 73.24 31.94
N ALA A 422 -25.52 73.70 31.69
CA ALA A 422 -24.93 74.89 32.28
C ALA A 422 -25.49 76.22 31.74
N MET A 423 -26.32 76.19 30.68
CA MET A 423 -26.91 77.41 30.10
C MET A 423 -27.86 78.12 31.09
N PRO A 424 -27.93 79.46 31.08
CA PRO A 424 -28.53 80.24 32.17
C PRO A 424 -30.06 80.18 32.25
N THR A 425 -30.75 79.87 31.15
CA THR A 425 -32.23 79.86 31.10
C THR A 425 -32.75 78.59 30.43
N ALA A 426 -33.96 78.15 30.79
CA ALA A 426 -34.60 76.98 30.16
C ALA A 426 -34.68 77.09 28.63
N ALA A 427 -35.01 78.27 28.10
CA ALA A 427 -35.05 78.51 26.66
C ALA A 427 -33.67 78.33 25.99
N THR A 428 -32.59 78.84 26.61
CA THR A 428 -31.22 78.65 26.08
C THR A 428 -30.72 77.22 26.20
N LYS A 429 -31.14 76.48 27.24
CA LYS A 429 -30.86 75.04 27.37
C LYS A 429 -31.55 74.27 26.23
N GLY A 430 -32.83 74.53 25.99
CA GLY A 430 -33.61 73.89 24.94
C GLY A 430 -33.02 74.09 23.54
N VAL A 431 -32.65 75.33 23.19
CA VAL A 431 -31.98 75.63 21.91
C VAL A 431 -30.65 74.88 21.76
N CYS A 432 -29.88 74.72 22.84
CA CYS A 432 -28.63 73.95 22.83
C CYS A 432 -28.89 72.48 22.51
N LEU A 433 -29.84 71.84 23.20
CA LEU A 433 -30.20 70.43 22.97
C LEU A 433 -30.74 70.20 21.55
N ALA A 434 -31.61 71.09 21.05
CA ALA A 434 -32.11 71.05 19.68
C ALA A 434 -31.00 71.19 18.63
N THR A 435 -29.93 71.93 18.94
CA THR A 435 -28.75 72.06 18.07
C THR A 435 -27.93 70.78 18.00
N LEU A 436 -27.85 70.02 19.10
CA LEU A 436 -27.12 68.75 19.16
C LEU A 436 -27.85 67.59 18.45
N ALA A 437 -29.19 67.61 18.42
CA ALA A 437 -30.01 66.54 17.86
C ALA A 437 -29.59 66.04 16.46
N PRO A 438 -29.38 66.89 15.43
CA PRO A 438 -28.97 66.42 14.11
C PRO A 438 -27.56 65.80 14.08
N TYR A 439 -26.65 66.23 14.96
CA TYR A 439 -25.31 65.66 15.03
C TYR A 439 -25.37 64.23 15.60
N TYR A 440 -26.09 64.02 16.70
CA TYR A 440 -26.24 62.68 17.28
C TYR A 440 -27.04 61.72 16.38
N ALA A 441 -27.96 62.23 15.57
CA ALA A 441 -28.63 61.41 14.56
C ALA A 441 -27.65 60.94 13.47
N ALA A 442 -26.75 61.82 13.00
CA ALA A 442 -25.72 61.45 12.03
C ALA A 442 -24.67 60.49 12.63
N ILE A 443 -24.28 60.71 13.89
CA ILE A 443 -23.37 59.84 14.62
C ILE A 443 -23.98 58.44 14.78
N ALA A 444 -25.26 58.32 15.17
CA ALA A 444 -25.95 57.04 15.29
C ALA A 444 -25.87 56.24 13.97
N ALA A 445 -26.18 56.87 12.85
CA ALA A 445 -26.09 56.22 11.53
C ALA A 445 -24.65 55.81 11.15
N GLN A 446 -23.65 56.61 11.55
CA GLN A 446 -22.24 56.29 11.30
C GLN A 446 -21.77 55.10 12.15
N VAL A 447 -22.20 55.01 13.41
CA VAL A 447 -21.90 53.87 14.28
C VAL A 447 -22.49 52.59 13.70
N GLU A 448 -23.75 52.61 13.26
CA GLU A 448 -24.37 51.45 12.58
C GLU A 448 -23.56 51.04 11.34
N ALA A 449 -23.18 51.98 10.48
CA ALA A 449 -22.39 51.68 9.29
C ALA A 449 -20.98 51.11 9.61
N HIS A 450 -20.35 51.56 10.70
CA HIS A 450 -19.07 51.01 11.16
C HIS A 450 -19.23 49.58 11.70
N LEU A 451 -20.29 49.33 12.46
CA LEU A 451 -20.61 48.00 12.97
C LEU A 451 -20.91 47.01 11.82
N ASP A 452 -21.70 47.43 10.83
CA ASP A 452 -21.95 46.64 9.61
C ASP A 452 -20.64 46.32 8.88
N SER A 453 -19.74 47.32 8.78
CA SER A 453 -18.42 47.13 8.16
C SER A 453 -17.57 46.10 8.90
N VAL A 454 -17.69 46.00 10.23
CA VAL A 454 -17.00 44.95 11.01
C VAL A 454 -17.49 43.57 10.62
N ALA A 455 -18.81 43.34 10.57
CA ALA A 455 -19.36 42.06 10.16
C ALA A 455 -18.95 41.67 8.72
N ASP A 456 -19.05 42.61 7.78
CA ASP A 456 -18.65 42.38 6.37
C ASP A 456 -17.16 42.02 6.24
N LEU A 457 -16.30 42.68 7.03
CA LEU A 457 -14.86 42.44 7.04
C LEU A 457 -14.53 41.05 7.62
N VAL A 458 -15.18 40.64 8.70
CA VAL A 458 -15.00 39.32 9.31
C VAL A 458 -15.51 38.21 8.40
N ASP A 459 -16.69 38.35 7.79
CA ASP A 459 -17.18 37.37 6.80
C ASP A 459 -16.23 37.25 5.61
N ALA A 460 -15.74 38.38 5.10
CA ALA A 460 -14.80 38.39 3.99
C ALA A 460 -13.47 37.70 4.34
N GLU A 461 -12.91 37.98 5.52
CA GLU A 461 -11.63 37.40 5.94
C GLU A 461 -11.74 35.91 6.27
N THR A 462 -12.78 35.47 6.98
CA THR A 462 -13.02 34.05 7.28
C THR A 462 -13.20 33.24 5.99
N ARG A 463 -13.98 33.74 5.02
CA ARG A 463 -14.08 33.12 3.69
C ARG A 463 -12.77 33.14 2.91
N ALA A 464 -11.98 34.22 2.99
CA ALA A 464 -10.69 34.28 2.33
C ALA A 464 -9.71 33.27 2.94
N SER A 465 -9.69 33.16 4.27
CA SER A 465 -8.90 32.21 5.04
C SER A 465 -9.24 30.77 4.64
N TYR A 466 -10.53 30.42 4.59
CA TYR A 466 -10.99 29.11 4.10
C TYR A 466 -10.45 28.77 2.70
N ASN A 467 -10.57 29.69 1.74
CA ASN A 467 -10.10 29.46 0.38
C ASN A 467 -8.56 29.29 0.32
N ARG A 468 -7.82 30.04 1.15
CA ARG A 468 -6.35 29.94 1.23
C ARG A 468 -5.92 28.63 1.90
N LEU A 469 -6.63 28.20 2.94
CA LEU A 469 -6.43 26.91 3.59
C LEU A 469 -6.62 25.78 2.58
N GLY A 470 -7.79 25.71 1.93
CA GLY A 470 -8.08 24.68 0.93
C GLY A 470 -7.07 24.64 -0.20
N ALA A 471 -6.68 25.81 -0.74
CA ALA A 471 -5.64 25.90 -1.75
C ALA A 471 -4.28 25.38 -1.25
N CYS A 472 -3.90 25.71 -0.01
CA CYS A 472 -2.66 25.25 0.60
C CYS A 472 -2.65 23.72 0.75
N LEU A 473 -3.72 23.14 1.31
CA LEU A 473 -3.86 21.70 1.52
C LEU A 473 -3.80 20.93 0.19
N ILE A 474 -4.62 21.31 -0.80
CA ILE A 474 -4.67 20.64 -2.10
C ILE A 474 -3.33 20.75 -2.85
N THR A 475 -2.68 21.91 -2.79
CA THR A 475 -1.38 22.11 -3.45
C THR A 475 -0.28 21.29 -2.78
N SER A 476 -0.29 21.20 -1.45
CA SER A 476 0.66 20.38 -0.69
C SER A 476 0.55 18.90 -1.06
N LEU A 477 -0.68 18.36 -1.13
CA LEU A 477 -0.92 16.98 -1.58
C LEU A 477 -0.44 16.74 -3.02
N SER A 478 -0.74 17.69 -3.91
CA SER A 478 -0.31 17.60 -5.32
C SER A 478 1.21 17.62 -5.45
N ALA A 479 1.89 18.43 -4.63
CA ALA A 479 3.34 18.54 -4.66
C ALA A 479 4.04 17.26 -4.16
N THR A 480 3.54 16.65 -3.09
CA THR A 480 4.11 15.39 -2.56
C THR A 480 3.79 14.20 -3.46
N SER A 481 2.60 14.16 -4.06
CA SER A 481 2.23 13.18 -5.09
C SER A 481 3.15 13.27 -6.32
N LEU A 482 3.45 14.48 -6.81
CA LEU A 482 4.38 14.66 -7.92
C LEU A 482 5.80 14.15 -7.58
N ILE A 483 6.28 14.39 -6.36
CA ILE A 483 7.57 13.85 -5.91
C ILE A 483 7.53 12.32 -5.86
N ALA A 484 6.42 11.73 -5.44
CA ALA A 484 6.25 10.27 -5.47
C ALA A 484 6.29 9.72 -6.90
N ASP A 485 5.67 10.40 -7.88
CA ASP A 485 5.74 10.04 -9.31
C ASP A 485 7.17 10.10 -9.85
N GLU A 486 7.96 11.10 -9.44
CA GLU A 486 9.38 11.20 -9.79
C GLU A 486 10.18 10.02 -9.20
N ILE A 487 9.91 9.66 -7.94
CA ILE A 487 10.56 8.51 -7.28
C ILE A 487 10.21 7.19 -7.99
N ALA A 488 8.96 7.04 -8.45
CA ALA A 488 8.50 5.89 -9.20
C ALA A 488 9.17 5.79 -10.58
N THR A 489 9.33 6.93 -11.26
CA THR A 489 10.09 6.97 -12.52
C THR A 489 11.53 6.53 -12.30
N ASP A 490 12.19 7.02 -11.26
CA ASP A 490 13.54 6.60 -10.91
C ASP A 490 13.63 5.12 -10.53
N ALA A 491 12.56 4.54 -9.95
CA ALA A 491 12.50 3.13 -9.58
C ALA A 491 12.48 2.23 -10.82
N ASN A 492 11.69 2.60 -11.84
CA ASN A 492 11.66 1.91 -13.12
C ASN A 492 13.01 1.99 -13.83
N ASP A 493 13.65 3.16 -13.86
CA ASP A 493 15.00 3.31 -14.43
C ASP A 493 16.06 2.49 -13.65
N CYS A 494 15.86 2.31 -12.35
CA CYS A 494 16.72 1.48 -11.49
C CYS A 494 16.63 0.00 -11.83
N GLU A 495 15.48 -0.51 -12.26
CA GLU A 495 15.33 -1.91 -12.61
C GLU A 495 16.34 -2.35 -13.70
N ASP A 496 16.59 -1.48 -14.68
CA ASP A 496 17.53 -1.73 -15.77
C ASP A 496 18.99 -1.37 -15.42
N ASN A 497 19.21 -0.29 -14.68
CA ASN A 497 20.54 0.31 -14.48
C ASN A 497 21.12 0.12 -13.08
N GLY A 498 20.34 -0.44 -12.16
CA GLY A 498 20.69 -0.70 -10.77
C GLY A 498 21.25 0.56 -10.08
N PRO A 499 22.41 0.47 -9.41
CA PRO A 499 23.02 1.61 -8.71
C PRO A 499 23.39 2.82 -9.58
N GLN A 500 23.40 2.70 -10.91
CA GLN A 500 23.73 3.80 -11.82
C GLN A 500 22.50 4.64 -12.20
N ALA A 501 21.29 4.20 -11.86
CA ALA A 501 20.07 4.97 -12.09
C ALA A 501 20.01 6.24 -11.22
N GLY A 502 19.65 7.35 -11.85
CA GLY A 502 19.52 8.68 -11.21
C GLY A 502 20.85 9.38 -10.91
N SER A 503 21.88 9.18 -11.74
CA SER A 503 23.16 9.91 -11.67
C SER A 503 23.27 11.10 -12.62
#